data_AF-A0A6I9YUX6-F1
#
_entry.id   AF-A0A6I9YUX6-F1
#
_cell.length_a   1.000
_cell.length_b   1.000
_cell.length_c   1.000
_cell.angle_alpha   90.00
_cell.angle_beta   90.00
_cell.angle_gamma   90.00
#
_symmetry.space_group_name_H-M   'P 1'
#
loop_
_entity.id
_entity.type
_entity.pdbx_description
1 polymer ?
#
loop_
_entity_poly.entity_id
_entity_poly.type
_entity_poly.pdbx_seq_one_letter_code
_entity_poly.pdbx_strand_id
1 'polypeptide(L)'
;MRMFKAIYHQEHFYYIHVDKRSNYLHRQVLQFASQYPNVRVTSWRMATIWGGASLLSTYLQSMKELLEMKDWPWDFFINLSAADYPIRTNDQLVAFLSRYRNMNFLKSHGRDNARSTTCDSMGQHGCQMNLASLWNFHACSLSKLWGGCCCFSPQSFFHTVLENSPHCDTMVDNNLRITNWNRKLGCKCQYKNIVDWCGCSPNDFKPSDFHRFQQTARPTFFARKFEAVVNQEVISQLDYYLYGNYPSGTPGLRSYWENVYDEPDGIHTISDVALTLYHSFSRLGLKKAETSFHMDGDNSCRYYPMGHPVSVHLYFLADHFQGFLIKHHTTNLAASKLETLETWVIPKKVFKIASPPSDFGRLQFLEVGTDWDAKERIFRNFGGLISPTDEPVGMQKWAKGPNVTVTVIWVDPVNVIAATYDILIESSAEFTHYKPPLNLPLRPGVWTLKILHHWVPVAETKFLVSPLTFLNKQAIRQEEATKLHGGPPKNSYMEQSFQGLNPVLNI
;
A
#
# COMPACT_ATOMS: atom_id res chain seq x y z
N MET A 1 -9.81 8.63 -7.83
CA MET A 1 -11.08 9.36 -8.07
C MET A 1 -11.27 10.56 -7.14
N ARG A 2 -11.19 10.43 -5.81
CA ARG A 2 -11.33 11.56 -4.87
C ARG A 2 -10.39 12.75 -5.19
N MET A 3 -9.10 12.50 -5.39
CA MET A 3 -8.14 13.55 -5.74
C MET A 3 -8.48 14.22 -7.08
N PHE A 4 -8.89 13.45 -8.10
CA PHE A 4 -9.31 14.02 -9.38
C PHE A 4 -10.44 15.04 -9.20
N LYS A 5 -11.47 14.68 -8.42
CA LYS A 5 -12.60 15.58 -8.13
C LYS A 5 -12.13 16.90 -7.51
N ALA A 6 -11.15 16.84 -6.62
CA ALA A 6 -10.57 18.01 -5.96
C ALA A 6 -9.76 18.92 -6.90
N ILE A 7 -9.22 18.40 -8.01
CA ILE A 7 -8.42 19.18 -8.96
C ILE A 7 -9.16 19.46 -10.27
N TYR A 8 -10.39 18.94 -10.44
CA TYR A 8 -11.12 19.02 -11.69
C TYR A 8 -11.61 20.45 -11.98
N HIS A 9 -11.34 20.92 -13.19
CA HIS A 9 -11.95 22.11 -13.77
C HIS A 9 -12.18 21.86 -15.26
N GLN A 10 -13.23 22.46 -15.83
CA GLN A 10 -13.60 22.23 -17.23
C GLN A 10 -12.59 22.81 -18.23
N GLU A 11 -11.85 23.84 -17.82
CA GLU A 11 -10.84 24.52 -18.65
C GLU A 11 -9.45 23.86 -18.58
N HIS A 12 -9.26 22.89 -17.69
CA HIS A 12 -8.00 22.17 -17.56
C HIS A 12 -8.01 20.89 -18.37
N PHE A 13 -6.83 20.33 -18.62
CA PHE A 13 -6.68 19.08 -19.36
C PHE A 13 -6.02 18.00 -18.51
N TYR A 14 -6.54 16.78 -18.57
CA TYR A 14 -6.04 15.67 -17.76
C TYR A 14 -5.61 14.53 -18.67
N TYR A 15 -4.29 14.29 -18.73
CA TYR A 15 -3.71 13.18 -19.48
C TYR A 15 -3.17 12.11 -18.55
N ILE A 16 -3.84 10.96 -18.51
CA ILE A 16 -3.62 9.94 -17.49
C ILE A 16 -2.83 8.78 -18.08
N HIS A 17 -1.65 8.53 -17.53
CA HIS A 17 -0.91 7.28 -17.73
C HIS A 17 -1.22 6.31 -16.60
N VAL A 18 -1.44 5.04 -16.94
CA VAL A 18 -1.56 3.94 -15.97
C VAL A 18 -0.51 2.88 -16.26
N ASP A 19 0.29 2.55 -15.25
CA ASP A 19 1.36 1.54 -15.34
C ASP A 19 0.84 0.26 -16.01
N LYS A 20 1.65 -0.32 -16.90
CA LYS A 20 1.30 -1.53 -17.68
C LYS A 20 0.86 -2.71 -16.79
N ARG A 21 1.33 -2.77 -15.55
CA ARG A 21 1.02 -3.84 -14.57
C ARG A 21 -0.30 -3.64 -13.84
N SER A 22 -0.88 -2.44 -13.87
CA SER A 22 -2.08 -2.07 -13.11
C SER A 22 -3.35 -2.09 -13.98
N ASN A 23 -3.77 -3.28 -14.43
CA ASN A 23 -4.88 -3.45 -15.36
C ASN A 23 -6.25 -3.08 -14.78
N TYR A 24 -6.56 -3.50 -13.54
CA TYR A 24 -7.76 -3.06 -12.83
C TYR A 24 -7.91 -1.53 -12.84
N LEU A 25 -6.87 -0.82 -12.38
CA LEU A 25 -6.88 0.64 -12.34
C LEU A 25 -7.07 1.25 -13.74
N HIS A 26 -6.45 0.66 -14.77
CA HIS A 26 -6.61 1.12 -16.15
C HIS A 26 -8.07 0.98 -16.64
N ARG A 27 -8.74 -0.15 -16.35
CA ARG A 27 -10.17 -0.33 -16.67
C ARG A 27 -11.04 0.74 -15.99
N GLN A 28 -10.79 0.99 -14.70
CA GLN A 28 -11.50 2.03 -13.96
C GLN A 28 -11.25 3.43 -14.52
N VAL A 29 -10.01 3.74 -14.89
CA VAL A 29 -9.63 5.04 -15.46
C VAL A 29 -10.25 5.22 -16.85
N LEU A 30 -10.36 4.18 -17.69
CA LEU A 30 -11.02 4.28 -18.99
C LEU A 30 -12.51 4.61 -18.88
N GLN A 31 -13.24 3.89 -18.01
CA GLN A 31 -14.66 4.15 -17.76
C GLN A 31 -14.91 5.53 -17.14
N PHE A 32 -13.94 6.00 -16.36
CA PHE A 32 -13.97 7.31 -15.75
C PHE A 32 -13.68 8.41 -16.78
N ALA A 33 -12.65 8.24 -17.61
CA ALA A 33 -12.25 9.22 -18.61
C ALA A 33 -13.32 9.45 -19.68
N SER A 34 -14.10 8.42 -20.04
CA SER A 34 -15.19 8.54 -21.02
C SER A 34 -16.31 9.49 -20.58
N GLN A 35 -16.37 9.88 -19.30
CA GLN A 35 -17.38 10.79 -18.77
C GLN A 35 -17.01 12.27 -18.95
N TYR A 36 -15.77 12.58 -19.35
CA TYR A 36 -15.27 13.96 -19.42
C TYR A 36 -14.57 14.22 -20.75
N PRO A 37 -14.94 15.28 -21.50
CA PRO A 37 -14.33 15.58 -22.79
C PRO A 37 -12.87 16.05 -22.69
N ASN A 38 -12.49 16.62 -21.53
CA ASN A 38 -11.14 17.14 -21.24
C ASN A 38 -10.24 16.14 -20.49
N VAL A 39 -10.58 14.85 -20.52
CA VAL A 39 -9.79 13.77 -19.92
C VAL A 39 -9.44 12.73 -20.98
N ARG A 40 -8.15 12.42 -21.11
CA ARG A 40 -7.63 11.39 -22.03
C ARG A 40 -6.71 10.44 -21.29
N VAL A 41 -6.63 9.21 -21.78
CA VAL A 41 -5.74 8.16 -21.26
C VAL A 41 -4.70 7.85 -22.33
N THR A 42 -3.44 7.66 -21.94
CA THR A 42 -2.38 7.31 -22.89
C THR A 42 -2.69 6.00 -23.61
N SER A 43 -2.54 5.96 -24.94
CA SER A 43 -2.72 4.73 -25.71
C SER A 43 -1.61 3.70 -25.44
N TRP A 44 -0.42 4.18 -25.09
CA TRP A 44 0.72 3.39 -24.64
C TRP A 44 0.79 3.33 -23.12
N ARG A 45 1.39 2.26 -22.60
CA ARG A 45 1.58 2.03 -21.16
C ARG A 45 2.96 1.44 -20.92
N MET A 46 3.73 2.07 -20.05
CA MET A 46 5.07 1.61 -19.65
C MET A 46 5.03 1.01 -18.25
N ALA A 47 5.92 0.07 -17.96
CA ALA A 47 6.19 -0.38 -16.59
C ALA A 47 7.10 0.65 -15.91
N THR A 48 6.51 1.56 -15.13
CA THR A 48 7.19 2.65 -14.44
C THR A 48 7.65 2.18 -13.08
N ILE A 49 8.69 1.35 -13.06
CA ILE A 49 9.30 0.86 -11.81
C ILE A 49 9.97 2.00 -11.03
N TRP A 50 10.11 1.82 -9.72
CA TRP A 50 10.79 2.81 -8.86
C TRP A 50 12.23 3.01 -9.34
N GLY A 51 12.62 4.27 -9.57
CA GLY A 51 13.95 4.63 -10.06
C GLY A 51 14.24 4.29 -11.53
N GLY A 52 13.29 3.70 -12.26
CA GLY A 52 13.50 3.27 -13.65
C GLY A 52 13.55 4.42 -14.66
N ALA A 53 14.37 4.26 -15.71
CA ALA A 53 14.48 5.21 -16.82
C ALA A 53 13.15 5.41 -17.59
N SER A 54 12.26 4.41 -17.56
CA SER A 54 10.95 4.45 -18.23
C SER A 54 10.06 5.60 -17.76
N LEU A 55 10.28 6.14 -16.55
CA LEU A 55 9.53 7.30 -16.07
C LEU A 55 9.86 8.57 -16.85
N LEU A 56 11.14 8.80 -17.20
CA LEU A 56 11.51 9.94 -18.04
C LEU A 56 10.93 9.78 -19.46
N SER A 57 11.04 8.57 -20.04
CA SER A 57 10.43 8.27 -21.34
C SER A 57 8.92 8.50 -21.34
N THR A 58 8.25 8.18 -20.23
CA THR A 58 6.81 8.44 -20.04
C THR A 58 6.53 9.95 -20.09
N TYR A 59 7.30 10.77 -19.36
CA TYR A 59 7.13 12.23 -19.42
C TYR A 59 7.39 12.81 -20.80
N LEU A 60 8.50 12.44 -21.45
CA LEU A 60 8.84 12.97 -22.77
C LEU A 60 7.80 12.58 -23.84
N GLN A 61 7.32 11.34 -23.83
CA GLN A 61 6.29 10.89 -24.77
C GLN A 61 4.95 11.60 -24.53
N SER A 62 4.54 11.76 -23.27
CA SER A 62 3.29 12.48 -22.94
C SER A 62 3.37 13.97 -23.30
N MET A 63 4.49 14.65 -23.06
CA MET A 63 4.70 16.04 -23.49
C MET A 63 4.62 16.16 -25.02
N LYS A 64 5.24 15.23 -25.76
CA LYS A 64 5.17 15.21 -27.22
C LYS A 64 3.72 15.11 -27.72
N GLU A 65 2.96 14.15 -27.20
CA GLU A 65 1.56 13.96 -27.60
C GLU A 65 0.69 15.17 -27.22
N LEU A 66 0.89 15.75 -26.03
CA LEU A 66 0.18 16.96 -25.60
C LEU A 66 0.46 18.17 -26.48
N LEU A 67 1.68 18.31 -27.03
CA LEU A 67 2.03 19.38 -27.98
C LEU A 67 1.40 19.14 -29.36
N GLU A 68 1.20 17.88 -29.76
CA GLU A 68 0.56 17.52 -31.04
C GLU A 68 -0.97 17.68 -30.98
N MET A 69 -1.59 17.66 -29.79
CA MET A 69 -3.02 17.87 -29.55
C MET A 69 -3.41 19.36 -29.70
N LYS A 70 -3.69 19.78 -30.94
CA LYS A 70 -4.07 21.17 -31.25
C LYS A 70 -5.36 21.66 -30.58
N ASP A 71 -6.22 20.74 -30.17
CA ASP A 71 -7.50 21.05 -29.52
C ASP A 71 -7.36 21.35 -28.02
N TRP A 72 -6.18 21.14 -27.42
CA TRP A 72 -5.90 21.39 -26.01
C TRP A 72 -4.89 22.55 -25.86
N PRO A 73 -5.34 23.82 -25.80
CA PRO A 73 -4.45 24.96 -25.58
C PRO A 73 -4.04 25.09 -24.11
N TRP A 74 -3.06 24.27 -23.68
CA TRP A 74 -2.54 24.29 -22.32
C TRP A 74 -1.31 25.18 -22.16
N ASP A 75 -1.08 25.67 -20.94
CA ASP A 75 0.04 26.59 -20.60
C ASP A 75 1.07 26.00 -19.66
N PHE A 76 0.66 25.07 -18.80
CA PHE A 76 1.53 24.46 -17.81
C PHE A 76 1.40 22.94 -17.86
N PHE A 77 2.54 22.26 -17.76
CA PHE A 77 2.61 20.83 -17.53
C PHE A 77 2.82 20.56 -16.04
N ILE A 78 1.89 19.86 -15.38
CA ILE A 78 1.94 19.53 -13.95
C ILE A 78 1.84 18.01 -13.79
N ASN A 79 2.86 17.37 -13.21
CA ASN A 79 2.81 15.93 -12.95
C ASN A 79 2.30 15.59 -11.53
N LEU A 80 1.35 14.66 -11.43
CA LEU A 80 0.79 14.18 -10.17
C LEU A 80 0.79 12.65 -10.16
N SER A 81 1.02 12.06 -8.98
CA SER A 81 0.78 10.64 -8.73
C SER A 81 -0.57 10.46 -8.02
N ALA A 82 -1.04 9.21 -7.93
CA ALA A 82 -2.27 8.88 -7.19
C ALA A 82 -2.19 9.21 -5.68
N ALA A 83 -0.97 9.44 -5.15
CA ALA A 83 -0.72 9.76 -3.74
C ALA A 83 -0.43 11.26 -3.50
N ASP A 84 -0.62 12.12 -4.50
CA ASP A 84 -0.60 13.58 -4.33
C ASP A 84 -1.99 14.09 -3.95
N TYR A 85 -2.06 15.26 -3.31
CA TYR A 85 -3.33 15.96 -3.03
C TYR A 85 -3.12 17.48 -3.07
N PRO A 86 -4.10 18.28 -3.55
CA PRO A 86 -4.04 19.74 -3.45
C PRO A 86 -4.10 20.20 -2.00
N ILE A 87 -3.39 21.28 -1.67
CA ILE A 87 -3.40 21.95 -0.35
C ILE A 87 -3.87 23.41 -0.42
N ARG A 88 -4.25 23.84 -1.62
CA ARG A 88 -4.81 25.15 -1.98
C ARG A 88 -5.86 24.94 -3.06
N THR A 89 -6.80 25.86 -3.20
CA THR A 89 -7.88 25.73 -4.18
C THR A 89 -7.37 25.92 -5.61
N ASN A 90 -8.16 25.46 -6.59
CA ASN A 90 -7.89 25.67 -8.01
C ASN A 90 -7.70 27.17 -8.35
N ASP A 91 -8.56 28.04 -7.83
CA ASP A 91 -8.51 29.48 -8.12
C ASP A 91 -7.19 30.12 -7.67
N GLN A 92 -6.69 29.71 -6.50
CA GLN A 92 -5.39 30.16 -5.99
C GLN A 92 -4.24 29.68 -6.87
N LEU A 93 -4.31 28.43 -7.35
CA LEU A 93 -3.31 27.86 -8.25
C LEU A 93 -3.30 28.63 -9.59
N VAL A 94 -4.47 28.82 -10.20
CA VAL A 94 -4.63 29.53 -11.47
C VAL A 94 -4.16 30.98 -11.34
N ALA A 95 -4.55 31.69 -10.28
CA ALA A 95 -4.10 33.06 -10.03
C ALA A 95 -2.58 33.17 -9.92
N PHE A 96 -1.94 32.25 -9.19
CA PHE A 96 -0.48 32.23 -9.04
C PHE A 96 0.23 31.90 -10.36
N LEU A 97 -0.17 30.83 -11.04
CA LEU A 97 0.45 30.41 -12.29
C LEU A 97 0.24 31.44 -13.42
N SER A 98 -0.92 32.10 -13.46
CA SER A 98 -1.19 33.18 -14.42
C SER A 98 -0.25 34.37 -14.22
N ARG A 99 0.07 34.71 -12.96
CA ARG A 99 1.02 35.78 -12.63
C ARG A 99 2.46 35.45 -13.05
N TYR A 100 2.82 34.17 -13.03
CA TYR A 100 4.17 33.67 -13.31
C TYR A 100 4.21 32.74 -14.54
N ARG A 101 3.41 33.04 -15.57
CA ARG A 101 3.20 32.16 -16.75
C ARG A 101 4.48 31.80 -17.51
N ASN A 102 5.51 32.64 -17.44
CA ASN A 102 6.78 32.43 -18.14
C ASN A 102 7.87 31.80 -17.27
N MET A 103 7.51 31.25 -16.10
CA MET A 103 8.46 30.71 -15.11
C MET A 103 8.36 29.18 -15.04
N ASN A 104 9.50 28.51 -14.83
CA ASN A 104 9.59 27.07 -14.64
C ASN A 104 9.91 26.75 -13.17
N PHE A 105 9.11 25.87 -12.55
CA PHE A 105 9.14 25.61 -11.11
C PHE A 105 9.78 24.24 -10.83
N LEU A 106 11.06 24.24 -10.49
CA LEU A 106 11.86 23.05 -10.18
C LEU A 106 12.55 23.25 -8.82
N LYS A 107 12.67 22.20 -8.02
CA LYS A 107 13.36 22.28 -6.71
C LYS A 107 14.71 21.58 -6.80
N SER A 108 15.79 22.29 -6.52
CA SER A 108 17.15 21.75 -6.45
C SER A 108 17.47 21.22 -5.03
N HIS A 109 18.48 20.35 -4.91
CA HIS A 109 18.82 19.72 -3.62
C HIS A 109 19.42 20.70 -2.59
N GLY A 110 20.03 21.79 -3.05
CA GLY A 110 20.55 22.88 -2.20
C GLY A 110 21.74 22.48 -1.30
N ARG A 111 22.45 21.38 -1.62
CA ARG A 111 23.65 20.90 -0.92
C ARG A 111 24.84 20.85 -1.88
N ASP A 112 26.06 20.71 -1.34
CA ASP A 112 27.31 20.64 -2.12
C ASP A 112 27.20 19.78 -3.38
N ASN A 113 27.51 20.40 -4.53
CA ASN A 113 27.45 19.75 -5.84
C ASN A 113 28.39 18.54 -5.94
N ALA A 114 29.52 18.53 -5.22
CA ALA A 114 30.49 17.43 -5.24
C ALA A 114 30.02 16.17 -4.48
N ARG A 115 29.23 16.33 -3.40
CA ARG A 115 28.55 15.21 -2.73
C ARG A 115 27.32 14.75 -3.51
N SER A 116 26.73 15.67 -4.26
CA SER A 116 25.56 15.41 -5.09
C SER A 116 25.96 14.64 -6.34
N THR A 117 27.06 14.91 -7.04
CA THR A 117 27.50 14.06 -8.18
C THR A 117 27.83 12.60 -7.82
N THR A 118 28.19 12.32 -6.56
CA THR A 118 28.40 10.94 -6.05
C THR A 118 27.12 10.28 -5.51
N CYS A 119 26.05 11.05 -5.24
CA CYS A 119 24.74 10.55 -4.78
C CYS A 119 23.63 10.65 -5.85
N ASP A 120 23.80 11.52 -6.84
CA ASP A 120 22.97 11.80 -8.02
C ASP A 120 23.42 10.97 -9.22
N SER A 121 24.44 10.12 -9.06
CA SER A 121 24.43 8.80 -9.67
C SER A 121 23.28 7.98 -9.05
N MET A 122 22.05 8.43 -9.35
CA MET A 122 20.75 7.76 -9.21
C MET A 122 20.21 7.58 -7.77
N GLY A 123 19.20 8.39 -7.39
CA GLY A 123 18.09 7.88 -6.57
C GLY A 123 17.82 8.52 -5.20
N GLN A 124 18.13 9.79 -4.98
CA GLN A 124 17.56 10.53 -3.84
C GLN A 124 16.84 11.79 -4.32
N HIS A 125 15.61 11.98 -3.82
CA HIS A 125 14.64 13.07 -4.13
C HIS A 125 13.80 12.83 -5.37
N GLY A 126 12.57 12.36 -5.18
CA GLY A 126 11.55 12.44 -6.22
C GLY A 126 11.25 13.90 -6.58
N CYS A 127 11.83 14.40 -7.67
CA CYS A 127 11.46 15.69 -8.25
C CYS A 127 10.13 15.53 -8.98
N GLN A 128 9.14 16.31 -8.55
CA GLN A 128 7.92 16.60 -9.30
C GLN A 128 8.08 18.00 -9.88
N MET A 129 7.58 18.20 -11.10
CA MET A 129 7.89 19.31 -11.98
C MET A 129 6.62 20.04 -12.37
N ASN A 130 6.70 21.37 -12.43
CA ASN A 130 5.74 22.19 -13.15
C ASN A 130 6.53 22.99 -14.20
N LEU A 131 6.35 22.70 -15.48
CA LEU A 131 7.04 23.37 -16.59
C LEU A 131 6.05 24.23 -17.38
N ALA A 132 6.43 25.48 -17.68
CA ALA A 132 5.58 26.44 -18.39
C ALA A 132 6.05 26.71 -19.82
N SER A 133 7.34 26.55 -20.09
CA SER A 133 7.87 26.71 -21.45
C SER A 133 9.34 26.31 -21.45
N LEU A 134 9.61 25.10 -21.93
CA LEU A 134 10.86 24.73 -22.57
C LEU A 134 10.48 24.36 -24.01
N TRP A 135 11.42 24.05 -24.90
CA TRP A 135 11.16 23.34 -26.17
C TRP A 135 11.08 24.14 -27.48
N ASN A 136 11.65 25.34 -27.55
CA ASN A 136 12.20 25.83 -28.83
C ASN A 136 13.60 25.24 -29.14
N PHE A 137 13.99 24.13 -28.52
CA PHE A 137 15.28 23.47 -28.75
C PHE A 137 15.12 22.05 -29.31
N HIS A 138 15.95 21.74 -30.31
CA HIS A 138 16.28 20.39 -30.75
C HIS A 138 16.95 19.57 -29.63
N ALA A 139 16.17 19.17 -28.62
CA ALA A 139 16.59 18.21 -27.60
C ALA A 139 16.88 16.81 -28.16
N CYS A 140 16.59 16.60 -29.46
CA CYS A 140 16.95 15.39 -30.19
C CYS A 140 18.48 15.19 -30.30
N SER A 141 19.28 16.26 -30.13
CA SER A 141 20.74 16.17 -30.15
C SER A 141 21.30 15.53 -28.87
N LEU A 142 20.84 15.96 -27.69
CA LEU A 142 21.32 15.43 -26.40
C LEU A 142 20.85 14.00 -26.11
N SER A 143 19.65 13.60 -26.55
CA SER A 143 19.18 12.22 -26.39
C SER A 143 19.83 11.23 -27.37
N LYS A 144 20.37 11.71 -28.50
CA LYS A 144 21.01 10.87 -29.54
C LYS A 144 22.54 10.88 -29.46
N LEU A 145 23.18 11.95 -29.00
CA LEU A 145 24.66 12.03 -28.89
C LEU A 145 25.22 11.23 -27.71
N TRP A 146 24.44 11.01 -26.65
CA TRP A 146 24.90 10.30 -25.44
C TRP A 146 24.22 8.94 -25.37
N GLY A 147 24.75 8.01 -26.17
CA GLY A 147 24.16 6.70 -26.41
C GLY A 147 23.77 5.96 -25.14
N GLY A 148 22.48 5.61 -25.03
CA GLY A 148 21.90 4.40 -24.43
C GLY A 148 22.22 3.98 -22.99
N CYS A 149 23.28 4.47 -22.35
CA CYS A 149 23.84 3.92 -21.10
C CYS A 149 23.77 4.88 -19.91
N CYS A 150 23.43 6.15 -20.11
CA CYS A 150 23.22 7.06 -18.98
C CYS A 150 21.74 7.04 -18.58
N CYS A 151 21.46 6.39 -17.46
CA CYS A 151 20.21 6.45 -16.74
C CYS A 151 19.90 7.88 -16.26
N PHE A 152 19.47 8.75 -17.15
CA PHE A 152 18.99 10.06 -16.75
C PHE A 152 17.65 9.88 -16.02
N SER A 153 17.73 10.00 -14.70
CA SER A 153 16.57 10.10 -13.84
C SER A 153 15.81 11.39 -14.18
N PRO A 154 14.47 11.39 -14.20
CA PRO A 154 13.70 12.63 -14.29
C PRO A 154 14.01 13.61 -13.13
N GLN A 155 14.73 13.16 -12.10
CA GLN A 155 15.17 13.96 -10.96
C GLN A 155 16.22 15.02 -11.30
N SER A 156 17.04 14.79 -12.33
CA SER A 156 18.12 15.72 -12.74
C SER A 156 18.01 16.18 -14.19
N PHE A 157 17.40 15.38 -15.08
CA PHE A 157 17.32 15.68 -16.51
C PHE A 157 16.79 17.09 -16.80
N PHE A 158 15.66 17.46 -16.20
CA PHE A 158 15.00 18.75 -16.48
C PHE A 158 15.75 19.94 -15.85
N HIS A 159 16.39 19.76 -14.70
CA HIS A 159 17.25 20.78 -14.10
C HIS A 159 18.46 21.03 -15.00
N THR A 160 19.19 19.98 -15.38
CA THR A 160 20.38 20.10 -16.24
C THR A 160 20.03 20.73 -17.58
N VAL A 161 18.92 20.33 -18.21
CA VAL A 161 18.48 20.94 -19.48
C VAL A 161 18.11 22.40 -19.28
N LEU A 162 17.30 22.75 -18.26
CA LEU A 162 16.85 24.12 -18.05
C LEU A 162 18.01 25.07 -17.73
N GLU A 163 18.87 24.69 -16.77
CA GLU A 163 20.01 25.48 -16.31
C GLU A 163 21.05 25.75 -17.42
N ASN A 164 21.17 24.84 -18.40
CA ASN A 164 22.10 24.96 -19.52
C ASN A 164 21.42 25.37 -20.85
N SER A 165 20.13 25.73 -20.82
CA SER A 165 19.40 26.18 -22.00
C SER A 165 19.30 27.71 -22.05
N PRO A 166 18.88 28.30 -23.19
CA PRO A 166 18.54 29.72 -23.27
C PRO A 166 17.35 30.15 -22.39
N HIS A 167 16.70 29.22 -21.68
CA HIS A 167 15.63 29.51 -20.73
C HIS A 167 16.10 29.48 -19.27
N CYS A 168 17.41 29.47 -19.00
CA CYS A 168 17.98 29.38 -17.65
C CYS A 168 17.43 30.46 -16.69
N ASP A 169 17.20 31.68 -17.16
CA ASP A 169 16.66 32.80 -16.38
C ASP A 169 15.18 32.63 -15.95
N THR A 170 14.50 31.60 -16.45
CA THR A 170 13.11 31.30 -16.09
C THR A 170 12.96 30.34 -14.90
N MET A 171 14.08 29.82 -14.38
CA MET A 171 14.05 28.83 -13.31
C MET A 171 13.74 29.46 -11.94
N VAL A 172 12.74 28.92 -11.27
CA VAL A 172 12.41 29.22 -9.87
C VAL A 172 12.71 28.01 -9.03
N ASP A 173 13.60 28.14 -8.02
CA ASP A 173 14.01 27.07 -7.10
C ASP A 173 12.93 26.72 -6.03
N ASN A 174 11.74 26.42 -6.52
CA ASN A 174 10.60 25.94 -5.76
C ASN A 174 9.67 25.18 -6.70
N ASN A 175 9.41 23.90 -6.44
CA ASN A 175 8.48 23.08 -7.22
C ASN A 175 7.02 23.19 -6.76
N LEU A 176 6.73 24.08 -5.80
CA LEU A 176 5.40 24.31 -5.25
C LEU A 176 4.80 23.11 -4.50
N ARG A 177 5.64 22.19 -4.01
CA ARG A 177 5.23 20.98 -3.28
C ARG A 177 5.65 20.97 -1.81
N ILE A 178 4.88 20.24 -1.01
CA ILE A 178 5.31 19.73 0.30
C ILE A 178 5.48 18.21 0.21
N THR A 179 6.72 17.75 0.34
CA THR A 179 7.04 16.32 0.35
C THR A 179 7.40 15.88 1.77
N ASN A 180 6.68 14.90 2.31
CA ASN A 180 6.82 14.45 3.70
C ASN A 180 8.04 13.54 3.92
N TRP A 181 9.24 14.11 3.85
CA TRP A 181 10.47 13.36 4.08
C TRP A 181 10.73 13.12 5.58
N ASN A 182 10.71 11.86 6.01
CA ASN A 182 11.28 11.44 7.28
C ASN A 182 12.32 10.33 7.04
N ARG A 183 13.59 10.71 6.93
CA ARG A 183 14.67 9.77 6.56
C ARG A 183 14.86 8.62 7.56
N LYS A 184 14.50 8.80 8.84
CA LYS A 184 14.61 7.73 9.85
C LYS A 184 13.69 6.54 9.53
N LEU A 185 12.57 6.80 8.85
CA LEU A 185 11.58 5.78 8.47
C LEU A 185 11.63 5.45 6.97
N GLY A 186 11.77 6.45 6.11
CA GLY A 186 11.65 6.30 4.65
C GLY A 186 12.89 5.79 3.91
N CYS A 187 14.07 5.76 4.54
CA CYS A 187 15.32 5.30 3.94
C CYS A 187 15.74 3.93 4.52
N LYS A 188 15.16 2.84 4.00
CA LYS A 188 15.41 1.46 4.47
C LYS A 188 15.98 0.55 3.39
N CYS A 189 16.38 1.10 2.25
CA CYS A 189 16.82 0.33 1.07
C CYS A 189 15.77 -0.72 0.61
N GLN A 190 14.48 -0.36 0.76
CA GLN A 190 13.34 -1.25 0.50
C GLN A 190 13.15 -1.62 -0.98
N TYR A 191 13.91 -1.03 -1.89
CA TYR A 191 13.82 -1.24 -3.34
C TYR A 191 14.98 -2.05 -3.92
N LYS A 192 15.82 -2.67 -3.07
CA LYS A 192 17.02 -3.42 -3.50
C LYS A 192 16.73 -4.59 -4.44
N ASN A 193 15.51 -5.12 -4.41
CA ASN A 193 15.04 -6.18 -5.32
C ASN A 193 14.53 -5.65 -6.67
N ILE A 194 14.41 -4.33 -6.84
CA ILE A 194 13.92 -3.68 -8.06
C ILE A 194 15.06 -2.94 -8.77
N VAL A 195 15.97 -2.33 -8.00
CA VAL A 195 17.14 -1.63 -8.51
C VAL A 195 18.37 -1.97 -7.68
N ASP A 196 19.54 -1.95 -8.31
CA ASP A 196 20.85 -2.18 -7.67
C ASP A 196 21.34 -0.95 -6.88
N TRP A 197 20.44 -0.28 -6.16
CA TRP A 197 20.73 0.91 -5.37
C TRP A 197 19.80 1.06 -4.17
N CYS A 198 20.22 1.85 -3.18
CA CYS A 198 19.40 2.15 -2.01
C CYS A 198 18.66 3.49 -2.17
N GLY A 199 17.33 3.41 -2.19
CA GLY A 199 16.44 4.55 -2.27
C GLY A 199 15.84 5.01 -0.95
N CYS A 200 15.26 6.20 -0.98
CA CYS A 200 14.35 6.70 0.05
C CYS A 200 12.99 7.03 -0.55
N SER A 201 11.92 6.92 0.25
CA SER A 201 10.57 7.34 -0.13
C SER A 201 9.94 8.24 0.95
N PRO A 202 9.14 9.26 0.59
CA PRO A 202 8.41 10.06 1.56
C PRO A 202 7.40 9.22 2.35
N ASN A 203 7.14 9.64 3.58
CA ASN A 203 6.11 9.05 4.44
C ASN A 203 4.71 9.56 4.07
N ASP A 204 3.70 8.82 4.50
CA ASP A 204 2.32 9.29 4.39
C ASP A 204 2.02 10.34 5.48
N PHE A 205 1.23 11.35 5.13
CA PHE A 205 0.78 12.35 6.10
C PHE A 205 -0.20 11.75 7.12
N LYS A 206 -0.22 12.32 8.32
CA LYS A 206 -1.14 11.97 9.41
C LYS A 206 -1.90 13.23 9.88
N PRO A 207 -2.99 13.10 10.67
CA PRO A 207 -3.76 14.25 11.14
C PRO A 207 -2.89 15.28 11.90
N SER A 208 -1.86 14.82 12.62
CA SER A 208 -0.89 15.68 13.30
C SER A 208 -0.10 16.61 12.37
N ASP A 209 0.02 16.26 11.08
CA ASP A 209 0.74 17.06 10.09
C ASP A 209 -0.10 18.21 9.49
N PHE A 210 -1.40 18.30 9.81
CA PHE A 210 -2.32 19.22 9.13
C PHE A 210 -1.85 20.68 9.13
N HIS A 211 -1.28 21.13 10.26
CA HIS A 211 -0.73 22.48 10.41
C HIS A 211 0.34 22.84 9.36
N ARG A 212 1.04 21.84 8.80
CA ARG A 212 2.09 22.04 7.79
C ARG A 212 1.52 22.49 6.44
N PHE A 213 0.25 22.20 6.16
CA PHE A 213 -0.41 22.65 4.93
C PHE A 213 -0.80 24.14 4.97
N GLN A 214 -0.85 24.72 6.17
CA GLN A 214 -1.24 26.11 6.39
C GLN A 214 -0.04 27.07 6.36
N GLN A 215 1.20 26.56 6.26
CA GLN A 215 2.39 27.39 6.21
C GLN A 215 2.39 28.38 5.04
N THR A 216 2.93 29.58 5.26
CA THR A 216 3.01 30.67 4.26
C THR A 216 4.45 31.04 3.89
N ALA A 217 5.45 30.33 4.43
CA ALA A 217 6.87 30.62 4.21
C ALA A 217 7.30 30.58 2.73
N ARG A 218 6.66 29.72 1.93
CA ARG A 218 6.85 29.65 0.47
C ARG A 218 5.55 29.20 -0.20
N PRO A 219 5.28 29.62 -1.45
CA PRO A 219 4.09 29.18 -2.16
C PRO A 219 4.14 27.67 -2.41
N THR A 220 3.07 26.97 -2.02
CA THR A 220 2.89 25.53 -2.22
C THR A 220 1.41 25.24 -2.51
N PHE A 221 1.16 24.34 -3.46
CA PHE A 221 -0.19 24.04 -3.96
C PHE A 221 -0.54 22.54 -3.87
N PHE A 222 0.46 21.66 -3.82
CA PHE A 222 0.24 20.22 -3.65
C PHE A 222 1.14 19.63 -2.57
N ALA A 223 0.74 18.51 -2.00
CA ALA A 223 1.53 17.77 -1.03
C ALA A 223 1.49 16.26 -1.31
N ARG A 224 2.51 15.53 -0.82
CA ARG A 224 2.57 14.07 -0.85
C ARG A 224 3.40 13.46 0.31
N LYS A 225 3.12 12.23 0.74
CA LYS A 225 2.16 11.26 0.17
C LYS A 225 0.89 11.11 1.02
N PHE A 226 -0.19 10.68 0.37
CA PHE A 226 -1.44 10.30 1.00
C PHE A 226 -1.85 8.90 0.53
N GLU A 227 -2.11 7.99 1.48
CA GLU A 227 -2.60 6.64 1.22
C GLU A 227 -3.81 6.38 2.13
N ALA A 228 -4.99 6.13 1.54
CA ALA A 228 -6.23 5.99 2.30
C ALA A 228 -6.26 4.72 3.18
N VAL A 229 -5.56 3.65 2.77
CA VAL A 229 -5.35 2.44 3.59
C VAL A 229 -4.44 2.68 4.80
N VAL A 230 -3.71 3.81 4.83
CA VAL A 230 -2.76 4.16 5.90
C VAL A 230 -3.34 5.22 6.84
N ASN A 231 -3.95 6.28 6.29
CA ASN A 231 -4.74 7.25 7.04
C ASN A 231 -5.63 8.07 6.07
N GLN A 232 -6.93 7.86 6.12
CA GLN A 232 -7.92 8.63 5.36
C GLN A 232 -8.33 9.90 6.10
N GLU A 233 -8.25 9.96 7.44
CA GLU A 233 -8.68 11.12 8.21
C GLU A 233 -8.02 12.42 7.74
N VAL A 234 -6.70 12.44 7.54
CA VAL A 234 -5.98 13.64 7.06
C VAL A 234 -6.43 14.08 5.66
N ILE A 235 -6.79 13.12 4.79
CA ILE A 235 -7.31 13.39 3.44
C ILE A 235 -8.67 14.08 3.57
N SER A 236 -9.53 13.59 4.45
CA SER A 236 -10.84 14.17 4.69
C SER A 236 -10.77 15.56 5.33
N GLN A 237 -9.90 15.75 6.32
CA GLN A 237 -9.67 17.08 6.91
C GLN A 237 -9.23 18.09 5.85
N LEU A 238 -8.33 17.70 4.94
CA LEU A 238 -7.82 18.56 3.88
C LEU A 238 -8.88 18.89 2.82
N ASP A 239 -9.65 17.90 2.39
CA ASP A 239 -10.76 18.06 1.44
C ASP A 239 -11.83 19.02 1.99
N TYR A 240 -12.24 18.84 3.26
CA TYR A 240 -13.24 19.70 3.90
C TYR A 240 -12.72 21.11 4.15
N TYR A 241 -11.43 21.25 4.45
CA TYR A 241 -10.79 22.55 4.62
C TYR A 241 -10.76 23.36 3.31
N LEU A 242 -10.55 22.69 2.16
CA LEU A 242 -10.47 23.36 0.87
C LEU A 242 -11.84 23.65 0.25
N TYR A 243 -12.79 22.73 0.40
CA TYR A 243 -14.05 22.75 -0.37
C TYR A 243 -15.32 22.75 0.49
N GLY A 244 -15.16 22.82 1.81
CA GLY A 244 -16.27 22.77 2.77
C GLY A 244 -16.75 21.35 3.07
N ASN A 245 -17.66 21.25 4.04
CA ASN A 245 -18.23 19.97 4.46
C ASN A 245 -19.25 19.46 3.43
N TYR A 246 -19.35 18.14 3.32
CA TYR A 246 -20.45 17.50 2.61
C TYR A 246 -21.78 17.71 3.35
N PRO A 247 -22.94 17.64 2.65
CA PRO A 247 -24.26 17.74 3.27
C PRO A 247 -24.45 16.74 4.42
N SER A 248 -25.20 17.16 5.44
CA SER A 248 -25.53 16.28 6.56
C SER A 248 -26.24 15.01 6.08
N GLY A 249 -25.89 13.87 6.66
CA GLY A 249 -26.43 12.55 6.25
C GLY A 249 -25.73 11.91 5.04
N THR A 250 -24.71 12.53 4.45
CA THR A 250 -23.94 11.91 3.36
C THR A 250 -23.27 10.61 3.84
N PRO A 251 -23.59 9.45 3.26
CA PRO A 251 -23.04 8.16 3.70
C PRO A 251 -21.59 7.99 3.25
N GLY A 252 -20.87 7.07 3.90
CA GLY A 252 -19.56 6.59 3.43
C GLY A 252 -18.38 7.55 3.61
N LEU A 253 -18.56 8.75 4.16
CA LEU A 253 -17.47 9.75 4.35
C LEU A 253 -16.30 9.27 5.21
N ARG A 254 -16.55 8.30 6.10
CA ARG A 254 -15.53 7.68 6.97
C ARG A 254 -15.11 6.30 6.49
N SER A 255 -15.68 5.81 5.40
CA SER A 255 -15.43 4.49 4.86
C SER A 255 -14.44 4.57 3.70
N TYR A 256 -13.70 3.49 3.46
CA TYR A 256 -12.84 3.34 2.30
C TYR A 256 -12.88 1.90 1.80
N TRP A 257 -12.96 1.75 0.48
CA TRP A 257 -13.00 0.46 -0.20
C TRP A 257 -11.88 0.41 -1.24
N GLU A 258 -11.08 -0.65 -1.19
CA GLU A 258 -9.99 -0.87 -2.14
C GLU A 258 -10.09 -2.26 -2.72
N ASN A 259 -10.25 -2.35 -4.05
CA ASN A 259 -10.26 -3.62 -4.74
C ASN A 259 -8.84 -4.22 -4.75
N VAL A 260 -8.73 -5.48 -4.34
CA VAL A 260 -7.48 -6.26 -4.35
C VAL A 260 -7.54 -7.45 -5.30
N TYR A 261 -8.71 -7.73 -5.88
CA TYR A 261 -8.91 -8.75 -6.89
C TYR A 261 -10.17 -8.44 -7.71
N ASP A 262 -10.06 -8.61 -9.02
CA ASP A 262 -11.13 -8.38 -9.99
C ASP A 262 -11.08 -9.50 -11.05
N GLU A 263 -12.21 -10.13 -11.32
CA GLU A 263 -12.34 -11.30 -12.21
C GLU A 263 -11.65 -11.17 -13.57
N PRO A 264 -11.70 -10.03 -14.29
CA PRO A 264 -11.06 -9.89 -15.60
C PRO A 264 -9.54 -10.03 -15.58
N ASP A 265 -8.89 -9.87 -14.42
CA ASP A 265 -7.44 -10.11 -14.28
C ASP A 265 -7.11 -11.61 -14.14
N GLY A 266 -8.10 -12.45 -13.83
CA GLY A 266 -7.98 -13.89 -13.69
C GLY A 266 -7.33 -14.34 -12.37
N ILE A 267 -7.63 -15.57 -11.96
CA ILE A 267 -7.16 -16.15 -10.69
C ILE A 267 -5.63 -16.29 -10.59
N HIS A 268 -4.91 -16.24 -11.71
CA HIS A 268 -3.45 -16.32 -11.74
C HIS A 268 -2.76 -15.11 -11.08
N THR A 269 -3.47 -13.99 -10.92
CA THR A 269 -2.93 -12.78 -10.29
C THR A 269 -2.90 -12.81 -8.76
N ILE A 270 -3.64 -13.72 -8.14
CA ILE A 270 -3.68 -13.89 -6.67
C ILE A 270 -2.90 -15.12 -6.23
N SER A 271 -2.40 -15.13 -5.00
CA SER A 271 -1.69 -16.28 -4.42
C SER A 271 -2.63 -17.47 -4.17
N ASP A 272 -2.08 -18.68 -4.03
CA ASP A 272 -2.88 -19.88 -3.74
C ASP A 272 -3.56 -19.79 -2.35
N VAL A 273 -2.92 -19.12 -1.39
CA VAL A 273 -3.51 -18.84 -0.07
C VAL A 273 -4.68 -17.85 -0.16
N ALA A 274 -4.55 -16.77 -0.94
CA ALA A 274 -5.63 -15.82 -1.15
C ALA A 274 -6.82 -16.50 -1.83
N LEU A 275 -6.58 -17.28 -2.90
CA LEU A 275 -7.63 -18.04 -3.58
C LEU A 275 -8.33 -19.01 -2.60
N THR A 276 -7.57 -19.82 -1.86
CA THR A 276 -8.11 -20.76 -0.87
C THR A 276 -8.98 -20.05 0.17
N LEU A 277 -8.51 -18.93 0.72
CA LEU A 277 -9.21 -18.21 1.79
C LEU A 277 -10.42 -17.43 1.27
N TYR A 278 -10.36 -16.80 0.10
CA TYR A 278 -11.51 -16.11 -0.49
C TYR A 278 -12.65 -17.10 -0.80
N HIS A 279 -12.33 -18.30 -1.29
CA HIS A 279 -13.30 -19.39 -1.41
C HIS A 279 -13.91 -19.78 -0.06
N SER A 280 -13.09 -19.86 1.00
CA SER A 280 -13.56 -20.15 2.36
C SER A 280 -14.49 -19.06 2.90
N PHE A 281 -14.15 -17.79 2.67
CA PHE A 281 -14.95 -16.63 3.08
C PHE A 281 -16.30 -16.58 2.39
N SER A 282 -16.37 -16.86 1.08
CA SER A 282 -17.64 -16.99 0.36
C SER A 282 -18.53 -18.06 1.00
N ARG A 283 -17.99 -19.26 1.25
CA ARG A 283 -18.72 -20.36 1.90
C ARG A 283 -19.17 -20.01 3.32
N LEU A 284 -18.38 -19.24 4.07
CA LEU A 284 -18.77 -18.77 5.40
C LEU A 284 -20.02 -17.87 5.33
N GLY A 285 -20.11 -17.01 4.31
CA GLY A 285 -21.30 -16.20 4.05
C GLY A 285 -22.53 -17.04 3.70
N LEU A 286 -22.38 -18.04 2.83
CA LEU A 286 -23.47 -18.95 2.46
C LEU A 286 -24.00 -19.72 3.68
N LYS A 287 -23.10 -20.24 4.53
CA LYS A 287 -23.49 -20.89 5.79
C LYS A 287 -24.20 -19.93 6.75
N LYS A 288 -23.80 -18.66 6.77
CA LYS A 288 -24.47 -17.64 7.58
C LYS A 288 -25.88 -17.34 7.07
N ALA A 289 -26.07 -17.29 5.75
CA ALA A 289 -27.40 -17.11 5.14
C ALA A 289 -28.35 -18.26 5.51
N GLU A 290 -27.88 -19.50 5.38
CA GLU A 290 -28.65 -20.70 5.75
C GLU A 290 -29.06 -20.69 7.23
N THR A 291 -28.15 -20.31 8.14
CA THR A 291 -28.40 -20.28 9.60
C THR A 291 -29.19 -19.07 10.08
N SER A 292 -29.33 -18.02 9.27
CA SER A 292 -30.17 -16.85 9.59
C SER A 292 -31.65 -17.04 9.29
N PHE A 293 -32.01 -18.11 8.57
CA PHE A 293 -33.40 -18.43 8.25
C PHE A 293 -34.04 -19.20 9.42
N HIS A 294 -35.07 -18.62 10.05
CA HIS A 294 -35.70 -19.15 11.28
C HIS A 294 -37.15 -19.62 11.08
N MET A 295 -37.55 -20.03 9.87
CA MET A 295 -38.90 -20.52 9.61
C MET A 295 -38.95 -22.04 9.50
N ASP A 296 -40.04 -22.63 9.98
CA ASP A 296 -40.35 -24.05 9.80
C ASP A 296 -40.76 -24.30 8.34
N GLY A 297 -39.99 -25.11 7.61
CA GLY A 297 -40.20 -25.43 6.19
C GLY A 297 -38.91 -25.68 5.42
N ASP A 298 -39.02 -25.74 4.09
CA ASP A 298 -37.86 -25.89 3.20
C ASP A 298 -37.02 -24.60 3.20
N ASN A 299 -35.73 -24.71 3.54
CA ASN A 299 -34.89 -23.53 3.75
C ASN A 299 -34.53 -22.86 2.41
N SER A 300 -35.19 -21.73 2.13
CA SER A 300 -35.00 -20.93 0.92
C SER A 300 -33.65 -20.20 0.85
N CYS A 301 -32.85 -20.26 1.90
CA CYS A 301 -31.52 -19.65 2.01
C CYS A 301 -30.39 -20.70 1.94
N ARG A 302 -30.65 -21.85 1.30
CA ARG A 302 -29.62 -22.86 0.98
C ARG A 302 -29.00 -22.58 -0.37
N TYR A 303 -27.67 -22.60 -0.39
CA TYR A 303 -26.88 -22.12 -1.52
C TYR A 303 -25.77 -23.11 -1.90
N TYR A 304 -25.52 -23.25 -3.20
CA TYR A 304 -24.37 -23.98 -3.74
C TYR A 304 -23.39 -22.98 -4.38
N PRO A 305 -22.11 -22.94 -3.97
CA PRO A 305 -21.14 -21.99 -4.53
C PRO A 305 -20.80 -22.33 -5.99
N MET A 306 -20.71 -21.31 -6.85
CA MET A 306 -20.42 -21.48 -8.28
C MET A 306 -19.16 -20.70 -8.67
N GLY A 307 -18.23 -21.38 -9.34
CA GLY A 307 -17.04 -20.76 -9.91
C GLY A 307 -16.05 -20.21 -8.86
N HIS A 308 -15.35 -19.13 -9.24
CA HIS A 308 -14.41 -18.42 -8.37
C HIS A 308 -15.02 -17.10 -7.89
N PRO A 309 -14.44 -16.45 -6.86
CA PRO A 309 -14.81 -15.08 -6.50
C PRO A 309 -14.78 -14.15 -7.72
N VAL A 310 -15.66 -13.17 -7.74
CA VAL A 310 -15.77 -12.16 -8.82
C VAL A 310 -14.93 -10.94 -8.50
N SER A 311 -15.00 -10.47 -7.25
CA SER A 311 -14.15 -9.39 -6.77
C SER A 311 -13.95 -9.47 -5.27
N VAL A 312 -12.83 -8.91 -4.81
CA VAL A 312 -12.51 -8.79 -3.37
C VAL A 312 -12.09 -7.37 -3.06
N HIS A 313 -12.70 -6.80 -2.02
CA HIS A 313 -12.36 -5.48 -1.52
C HIS A 313 -11.87 -5.54 -0.08
N LEU A 314 -10.83 -4.76 0.23
CA LEU A 314 -10.54 -4.35 1.60
C LEU A 314 -11.58 -3.31 2.00
N TYR A 315 -12.14 -3.45 3.20
CA TYR A 315 -13.05 -2.47 3.77
C TYR A 315 -12.43 -1.82 5.01
N PHE A 316 -12.40 -0.49 5.02
CA PHE A 316 -11.97 0.30 6.17
C PHE A 316 -13.10 1.22 6.62
N LEU A 317 -13.23 1.38 7.93
CA LEU A 317 -14.14 2.34 8.55
C LEU A 317 -13.37 3.12 9.62
N ALA A 318 -13.31 4.43 9.47
CA ALA A 318 -12.60 5.34 10.35
C ALA A 318 -11.13 4.91 10.59
N ASP A 319 -10.39 4.64 9.52
CA ASP A 319 -8.99 4.18 9.53
C ASP A 319 -8.76 2.82 10.22
N HIS A 320 -9.82 2.04 10.49
CA HIS A 320 -9.72 0.68 11.01
C HIS A 320 -10.13 -0.33 9.95
N PHE A 321 -9.28 -1.33 9.73
CA PHE A 321 -9.57 -2.46 8.84
C PHE A 321 -10.76 -3.27 9.38
N GLN A 322 -11.77 -3.44 8.54
CA GLN A 322 -13.01 -4.15 8.85
C GLN A 322 -13.07 -5.54 8.20
N GLY A 323 -12.01 -5.96 7.49
CA GLY A 323 -11.98 -7.24 6.80
C GLY A 323 -12.24 -7.13 5.30
N PHE A 324 -12.79 -8.20 4.72
CA PHE A 324 -12.95 -8.35 3.29
C PHE A 324 -14.42 -8.36 2.88
N LEU A 325 -14.72 -7.76 1.73
CA LEU A 325 -15.97 -7.94 1.00
C LEU A 325 -15.68 -8.83 -0.21
N ILE A 326 -16.36 -9.97 -0.31
CA ILE A 326 -16.17 -10.93 -1.39
C ILE A 326 -17.46 -11.03 -2.19
N LYS A 327 -17.40 -10.64 -3.46
CA LYS A 327 -18.50 -10.85 -4.42
C LYS A 327 -18.34 -12.23 -5.06
N HIS A 328 -19.41 -13.03 -5.11
CA HIS A 328 -19.36 -14.39 -5.66
C HIS A 328 -20.71 -14.82 -6.24
N HIS A 329 -20.67 -15.81 -7.13
CA HIS A 329 -21.84 -16.43 -7.73
C HIS A 329 -22.27 -17.69 -6.96
N THR A 330 -23.56 -17.90 -6.84
CA THR A 330 -24.12 -19.06 -6.14
C THR A 330 -25.47 -19.45 -6.72
N THR A 331 -25.84 -20.73 -6.62
CA THR A 331 -27.17 -21.21 -6.98
C THR A 331 -28.01 -21.35 -5.72
N ASN A 332 -29.15 -20.65 -5.66
CA ASN A 332 -30.17 -20.88 -4.64
C ASN A 332 -30.85 -22.22 -4.90
N LEU A 333 -30.79 -23.14 -3.94
CA LEU A 333 -31.27 -24.51 -4.11
C LEU A 333 -32.79 -24.63 -4.08
N ALA A 334 -33.50 -23.73 -3.38
CA ALA A 334 -34.96 -23.74 -3.34
C ALA A 334 -35.56 -23.19 -4.64
N ALA A 335 -34.97 -22.13 -5.20
CA ALA A 335 -35.44 -21.51 -6.43
C ALA A 335 -34.79 -22.09 -7.70
N SER A 336 -33.71 -22.86 -7.56
CA SER A 336 -32.85 -23.34 -8.66
C SER A 336 -32.37 -22.21 -9.59
N LYS A 337 -32.04 -21.04 -9.01
CA LYS A 337 -31.62 -19.83 -9.74
C LYS A 337 -30.21 -19.41 -9.35
N LEU A 338 -29.45 -18.91 -10.32
CA LEU A 338 -28.16 -18.29 -10.08
C LEU A 338 -28.36 -16.89 -9.50
N GLU A 339 -27.71 -16.63 -8.37
CA GLU A 339 -27.67 -15.37 -7.65
C GLU A 339 -26.23 -14.88 -7.53
N THR A 340 -26.07 -13.56 -7.35
CA THR A 340 -24.77 -12.94 -7.07
C THR A 340 -24.86 -12.28 -5.70
N LEU A 341 -23.99 -12.69 -4.79
CA LEU A 341 -23.98 -12.23 -3.40
C LEU A 341 -22.66 -11.52 -3.10
N GLU A 342 -22.68 -10.70 -2.06
CA GLU A 342 -21.48 -10.13 -1.46
C GLU A 342 -21.43 -10.51 0.03
N THR A 343 -20.34 -11.14 0.45
CA THR A 343 -20.11 -11.54 1.84
C THR A 343 -19.10 -10.62 2.49
N TRP A 344 -19.47 -10.03 3.61
CA TRP A 344 -18.55 -9.32 4.50
C TRP A 344 -18.01 -10.26 5.59
N VAL A 345 -16.70 -10.46 5.63
CA VAL A 345 -16.02 -11.24 6.68
C VAL A 345 -15.09 -10.35 7.50
N ILE A 346 -15.14 -10.50 8.83
CA ILE A 346 -14.36 -9.70 9.78
C ILE A 346 -13.46 -10.64 10.59
N PRO A 347 -12.15 -10.36 10.72
CA PRO A 347 -11.28 -11.15 11.60
C PRO A 347 -11.70 -10.99 13.07
N LYS A 348 -11.67 -12.09 13.83
CA LYS A 348 -11.91 -12.05 15.27
C LYS A 348 -10.75 -11.35 15.97
N LYS A 349 -11.04 -10.61 17.04
CA LYS A 349 -9.99 -10.04 17.92
C LYS A 349 -9.31 -11.17 18.70
N VAL A 350 -8.00 -11.30 18.50
CA VAL A 350 -7.19 -12.40 19.07
C VAL A 350 -6.13 -11.94 20.06
N PHE A 351 -5.74 -10.67 20.02
CA PHE A 351 -4.81 -10.08 20.99
C PHE A 351 -5.44 -10.02 22.38
N LYS A 352 -4.71 -10.55 23.38
CA LYS A 352 -5.12 -10.56 24.78
C LYS A 352 -3.94 -10.19 25.65
N ILE A 353 -4.17 -9.29 26.61
CA ILE A 353 -3.24 -9.05 27.72
C ILE A 353 -3.51 -10.12 28.78
N ALA A 354 -2.45 -10.66 29.39
CA ALA A 354 -2.55 -11.70 30.39
C ALA A 354 -3.27 -11.21 31.66
N SER A 355 -3.92 -12.15 32.37
CA SER A 355 -4.58 -11.93 33.66
C SER A 355 -4.01 -12.91 34.69
N PRO A 356 -3.52 -12.45 35.87
CA PRO A 356 -3.48 -11.06 36.32
C PRO A 356 -2.54 -10.21 35.46
N PRO A 357 -2.85 -8.91 35.28
CA PRO A 357 -1.98 -8.03 34.51
C PRO A 357 -0.61 -8.00 35.19
N SER A 358 0.43 -8.25 34.40
CA SER A 358 1.81 -8.07 34.83
C SER A 358 2.01 -6.62 35.28
N ASP A 359 2.91 -6.38 36.25
CA ASP A 359 3.39 -5.02 36.61
C ASP A 359 3.96 -4.25 35.41
N PHE A 360 4.17 -4.96 34.30
CA PHE A 360 4.66 -4.48 33.03
C PHE A 360 3.56 -3.93 32.11
N GLY A 361 3.52 -2.60 31.93
CA GLY A 361 2.48 -1.89 31.17
C GLY A 361 2.89 -1.25 29.84
N ARG A 362 4.11 -1.49 29.31
CA ARG A 362 4.56 -0.81 28.06
C ARG A 362 3.96 -1.40 26.79
N LEU A 363 3.62 -2.69 26.77
CA LEU A 363 3.10 -3.34 25.56
C LEU A 363 1.68 -2.83 25.26
N GLN A 364 1.49 -2.24 24.07
CA GLN A 364 0.19 -1.74 23.62
C GLN A 364 -0.52 -2.70 22.67
N PHE A 365 0.24 -3.38 21.80
CA PHE A 365 -0.31 -4.24 20.76
C PHE A 365 0.70 -5.28 20.29
N LEU A 366 0.19 -6.43 19.85
CA LEU A 366 0.96 -7.54 19.31
C LEU A 366 0.24 -8.13 18.09
N GLU A 367 0.97 -8.25 16.99
CA GLU A 367 0.42 -8.73 15.71
C GLU A 367 1.44 -9.62 14.99
N VAL A 368 0.93 -10.57 14.19
CA VAL A 368 1.72 -11.41 13.31
C VAL A 368 1.20 -11.24 11.89
N GLY A 369 2.09 -11.03 10.94
CA GLY A 369 1.74 -10.85 9.54
C GLY A 369 2.92 -11.06 8.59
N THR A 370 2.69 -10.75 7.32
CA THR A 370 3.72 -10.71 6.27
C THR A 370 3.75 -9.32 5.63
N ASP A 371 4.79 -9.04 4.84
CA ASP A 371 4.93 -7.77 4.12
C ASP A 371 4.94 -6.55 5.04
N TRP A 372 5.80 -6.59 6.05
CA TRP A 372 6.02 -5.48 6.97
C TRP A 372 6.56 -4.24 6.23
N ASP A 373 5.78 -3.17 6.22
CA ASP A 373 6.20 -1.85 5.75
C ASP A 373 6.88 -1.10 6.89
N ALA A 374 8.22 -1.10 6.91
CA ALA A 374 8.99 -0.41 7.94
C ALA A 374 8.84 1.13 7.90
N LYS A 375 8.41 1.71 6.77
CA LYS A 375 8.22 3.16 6.61
C LYS A 375 6.92 3.59 7.30
N GLU A 376 5.83 2.87 7.07
CA GLU A 376 4.50 3.17 7.64
C GLU A 376 4.19 2.38 8.92
N ARG A 377 5.03 1.41 9.27
CA ARG A 377 4.93 0.54 10.47
C ARG A 377 3.60 -0.23 10.51
N ILE A 378 3.25 -0.85 9.39
CA ILE A 378 2.05 -1.68 9.22
C ILE A 378 2.37 -2.91 8.36
N PHE A 379 1.57 -3.97 8.45
CA PHE A 379 1.60 -5.08 7.50
C PHE A 379 0.76 -4.74 6.25
N ARG A 380 1.32 -4.91 5.05
CA ARG A 380 0.59 -4.70 3.79
C ARG A 380 -0.32 -5.88 3.44
N ASN A 381 -0.07 -7.07 4.00
CA ASN A 381 -1.04 -8.16 4.05
C ASN A 381 -2.06 -7.90 5.18
N PHE A 382 -2.99 -6.96 4.94
CA PHE A 382 -3.98 -6.49 5.93
C PHE A 382 -4.82 -7.60 6.56
N GLY A 383 -5.08 -8.68 5.81
CA GLY A 383 -5.87 -9.82 6.28
C GLY A 383 -5.09 -10.86 7.08
N GLY A 384 -3.76 -10.75 7.17
CA GLY A 384 -2.91 -11.79 7.74
C GLY A 384 -3.09 -13.14 7.06
N LEU A 385 -3.26 -13.15 5.73
CA LEU A 385 -3.45 -14.38 4.95
C LEU A 385 -2.10 -15.11 4.83
N ILE A 386 -1.90 -16.18 5.61
CA ILE A 386 -0.61 -16.89 5.73
C ILE A 386 -0.75 -18.33 5.26
N SER A 387 0.16 -18.75 4.38
CA SER A 387 0.30 -20.11 3.85
C SER A 387 1.35 -20.93 4.62
N PRO A 388 1.40 -22.25 4.43
CA PRO A 388 2.44 -23.09 5.02
C PRO A 388 3.86 -22.74 4.54
N THR A 389 4.01 -22.03 3.42
CA THR A 389 5.30 -21.64 2.85
C THR A 389 5.70 -20.20 3.16
N ASP A 390 4.85 -19.44 3.86
CA ASP A 390 5.16 -18.07 4.21
C ASP A 390 6.04 -17.99 5.47
N GLU A 391 6.81 -16.91 5.56
CA GLU A 391 7.68 -16.62 6.70
C GLU A 391 7.07 -15.48 7.53
N PRO A 392 6.34 -15.79 8.62
CA PRO A 392 5.63 -14.78 9.41
C PRO A 392 6.59 -13.89 10.20
N VAL A 393 6.18 -12.63 10.38
CA VAL A 393 6.90 -11.62 11.17
C VAL A 393 6.06 -11.26 12.38
N GLY A 394 6.66 -11.32 13.57
CA GLY A 394 6.02 -10.86 14.80
C GLY A 394 6.36 -9.40 15.08
N MET A 395 5.35 -8.56 15.27
CA MET A 395 5.48 -7.13 15.56
C MET A 395 4.88 -6.78 16.92
N GLN A 396 5.59 -5.93 17.67
CA GLN A 396 5.16 -5.41 18.96
C GLN A 396 5.12 -3.88 18.92
N LYS A 397 4.07 -3.29 19.48
CA LYS A 397 3.93 -1.85 19.68
C LYS A 397 4.10 -1.51 21.16
N TRP A 398 4.89 -0.47 21.43
CA TRP A 398 5.31 -0.10 22.77
C TRP A 398 4.96 1.36 23.09
N ALA A 399 4.58 1.60 24.35
CA ALA A 399 4.60 2.93 24.95
C ALA A 399 6.04 3.33 25.33
N LYS A 400 6.28 4.64 25.47
CA LYS A 400 7.54 5.16 26.03
C LYS A 400 7.67 4.72 27.50
N GLY A 401 8.89 4.43 27.93
CA GLY A 401 9.17 3.98 29.30
C GLY A 401 10.63 3.58 29.50
N PRO A 402 11.04 3.00 30.63
CA PRO A 402 12.41 2.53 30.84
C PRO A 402 12.76 1.33 29.94
N ASN A 403 14.05 1.11 29.71
CA ASN A 403 14.55 -0.05 28.97
C ASN A 403 14.09 -1.35 29.65
N VAL A 404 13.68 -2.33 28.86
CA VAL A 404 13.18 -3.62 29.37
C VAL A 404 13.54 -4.73 28.38
N THR A 405 13.75 -5.93 28.88
CA THR A 405 13.92 -7.13 28.05
C THR A 405 12.70 -8.01 28.19
N VAL A 406 12.14 -8.48 27.08
CA VAL A 406 11.01 -9.42 27.06
C VAL A 406 11.36 -10.66 26.26
N THR A 407 10.77 -11.79 26.63
CA THR A 407 10.91 -13.06 25.93
C THR A 407 9.73 -13.27 25.00
N VAL A 408 10.00 -13.61 23.75
CA VAL A 408 8.99 -13.91 22.73
C VAL A 408 9.01 -15.39 22.42
N ILE A 409 7.84 -16.03 22.41
CA ILE A 409 7.69 -17.48 22.22
C ILE A 409 6.66 -17.75 21.13
N TRP A 410 7.08 -18.52 20.12
CA TRP A 410 6.23 -19.00 19.01
C TRP A 410 5.80 -20.44 19.28
N VAL A 411 4.49 -20.68 19.27
CA VAL A 411 3.89 -21.99 19.56
C VAL A 411 3.02 -22.42 18.38
N ASP A 412 3.27 -23.64 17.90
CA ASP A 412 2.53 -24.24 16.80
C ASP A 412 1.14 -24.78 17.24
N PRO A 413 0.29 -25.22 16.31
CA PRO A 413 -1.08 -25.67 16.62
C PRO A 413 -1.20 -26.93 17.49
N VAL A 414 -0.11 -27.66 17.70
CA VAL A 414 -0.05 -28.87 18.55
C VAL A 414 0.98 -28.70 19.67
N ASN A 415 1.18 -27.46 20.12
CA ASN A 415 2.00 -27.06 21.26
C ASN A 415 3.50 -27.32 21.12
N VAL A 416 4.03 -27.39 19.90
CA VAL A 416 5.48 -27.38 19.66
C VAL A 416 5.98 -25.94 19.76
N ILE A 417 6.95 -25.69 20.64
CA ILE A 417 7.65 -24.41 20.70
C ILE A 417 8.61 -24.32 19.50
N ALA A 418 8.27 -23.44 18.56
CA ALA A 418 8.98 -23.29 17.29
C ALA A 418 10.21 -22.38 17.41
N ALA A 419 10.11 -21.31 18.20
CA ALA A 419 11.20 -20.37 18.44
C ALA A 419 11.02 -19.65 19.79
N THR A 420 12.12 -19.37 20.47
CA THR A 420 12.18 -18.51 21.66
C THR A 420 13.37 -17.56 21.53
N TYR A 421 13.16 -16.28 21.82
CA TYR A 421 14.22 -15.29 21.82
C TYR A 421 13.86 -14.09 22.71
N ASP A 422 14.89 -13.46 23.27
CA ASP A 422 14.75 -12.23 24.04
C ASP A 422 14.99 -11.00 23.16
N ILE A 423 14.24 -9.94 23.42
CA ILE A 423 14.40 -8.65 22.75
C ILE A 423 14.56 -7.53 23.79
N LEU A 424 15.57 -6.68 23.58
CA LEU A 424 15.75 -5.45 24.35
C LEU A 424 14.88 -4.35 23.74
N ILE A 425 13.99 -3.79 24.56
CA ILE A 425 13.10 -2.68 24.19
C ILE A 425 13.67 -1.39 24.79
N GLU A 426 14.27 -0.56 23.94
CA GLU A 426 14.77 0.74 24.33
C GLU A 426 13.65 1.68 24.83
N SER A 427 14.04 2.70 25.57
CA SER A 427 13.12 3.64 26.20
C SER A 427 12.30 4.46 25.20
N SER A 428 12.89 4.72 24.03
CA SER A 428 12.29 5.45 22.93
C SER A 428 11.69 4.55 21.84
N ALA A 429 11.81 3.22 21.97
CA ALA A 429 11.29 2.30 20.99
C ALA A 429 9.75 2.32 20.98
N GLU A 430 9.17 2.58 19.81
CA GLU A 430 7.72 2.56 19.58
C GLU A 430 7.26 1.24 18.95
N PHE A 431 8.10 0.64 18.10
CA PHE A 431 7.82 -0.59 17.39
C PHE A 431 9.06 -1.48 17.35
N THR A 432 8.89 -2.77 17.60
CA THR A 432 9.89 -3.80 17.32
C THR A 432 9.27 -4.87 16.45
N HIS A 433 10.07 -5.52 15.61
CA HIS A 433 9.62 -6.64 14.80
C HIS A 433 10.79 -7.59 14.57
N TYR A 434 10.47 -8.88 14.42
CA TYR A 434 11.46 -9.90 14.11
C TYR A 434 10.83 -11.02 13.27
N LYS A 435 11.61 -11.52 12.32
CA LYS A 435 11.25 -12.67 11.48
C LYS A 435 12.09 -13.87 11.91
N PRO A 436 11.54 -14.81 12.69
CA PRO A 436 12.29 -16.00 13.09
C PRO A 436 12.59 -16.90 11.88
N PRO A 437 13.78 -17.52 11.81
CA PRO A 437 14.14 -18.44 10.73
C PRO A 437 13.50 -19.82 10.96
N LEU A 438 12.19 -19.91 10.75
CA LEU A 438 11.44 -21.14 10.91
C LEU A 438 11.56 -22.02 9.67
N ASN A 439 11.90 -23.30 9.86
CA ASN A 439 11.88 -24.29 8.79
C ASN A 439 10.46 -24.45 8.22
N LEU A 440 10.38 -24.55 6.89
CA LEU A 440 9.13 -24.72 6.15
C LEU A 440 8.91 -26.19 5.76
N PRO A 441 7.66 -26.61 5.51
CA PRO A 441 6.42 -25.83 5.66
C PRO A 441 5.98 -25.70 7.13
N LEU A 442 5.33 -24.59 7.46
CA LEU A 442 4.67 -24.42 8.75
C LEU A 442 3.46 -25.35 8.86
N ARG A 443 3.28 -25.98 10.03
CA ARG A 443 2.11 -26.81 10.30
C ARG A 443 0.83 -25.96 10.20
N PRO A 444 -0.16 -26.34 9.37
CA PRO A 444 -1.42 -25.62 9.30
C PRO A 444 -2.18 -25.66 10.63
N GLY A 445 -2.87 -24.57 10.94
CA GLY A 445 -3.67 -24.42 12.17
C GLY A 445 -3.49 -23.06 12.83
N VAL A 446 -4.00 -22.95 14.06
CA VAL A 446 -3.94 -21.72 14.83
C VAL A 446 -2.68 -21.70 15.68
N TRP A 447 -1.74 -20.85 15.29
CA TRP A 447 -0.50 -20.60 16.01
C TRP A 447 -0.72 -19.56 17.11
N THR A 448 0.12 -19.59 18.14
CA THR A 448 0.09 -18.61 19.24
C THR A 448 1.47 -17.97 19.41
N LEU A 449 1.51 -16.65 19.49
CA LEU A 449 2.69 -15.87 19.85
C LEU A 449 2.49 -15.30 21.25
N LYS A 450 3.40 -15.62 22.16
CA LYS A 450 3.37 -15.18 23.57
C LYS A 450 4.52 -14.21 23.86
N ILE A 451 4.26 -13.24 24.72
CA ILE A 451 5.27 -12.34 25.29
C ILE A 451 5.29 -12.55 26.79
N LEU A 452 6.49 -12.71 27.34
CA LEU A 452 6.75 -12.89 28.76
C LEU A 452 7.78 -11.87 29.25
N HIS A 453 7.70 -11.54 30.53
CA HIS A 453 8.69 -10.73 31.23
C HIS A 453 9.11 -11.49 32.48
N HIS A 454 10.39 -11.89 32.56
CA HIS A 454 10.89 -12.78 33.61
C HIS A 454 10.00 -14.02 33.84
N TRP A 455 9.63 -14.71 32.76
CA TRP A 455 8.72 -15.88 32.76
C TRP A 455 7.27 -15.62 33.20
N VAL A 456 6.89 -14.37 33.49
CA VAL A 456 5.50 -13.98 33.75
C VAL A 456 4.82 -13.64 32.42
N PRO A 457 3.68 -14.26 32.08
CA PRO A 457 2.93 -13.92 30.87
C PRO A 457 2.49 -12.45 30.86
N VAL A 458 2.76 -11.75 29.75
CA VAL A 458 2.35 -10.35 29.54
C VAL A 458 1.17 -10.28 28.60
N ALA A 459 1.28 -10.91 27.43
CA ALA A 459 0.24 -10.92 26.42
C ALA A 459 0.43 -12.08 25.44
N GLU A 460 -0.62 -12.36 24.68
CA GLU A 460 -0.59 -13.29 23.57
C GLU A 460 -1.42 -12.80 22.39
N THR A 461 -1.07 -13.28 21.20
CA THR A 461 -1.89 -13.15 20.00
C THR A 461 -1.90 -14.48 19.25
N LYS A 462 -2.85 -14.65 18.34
CA LYS A 462 -2.99 -15.86 17.52
C LYS A 462 -3.01 -15.50 16.05
N PHE A 463 -2.52 -16.40 15.21
CA PHE A 463 -2.60 -16.25 13.75
C PHE A 463 -2.89 -17.61 13.10
N LEU A 464 -3.41 -17.58 11.88
CA LEU A 464 -3.84 -18.78 11.16
C LEU A 464 -2.88 -19.08 10.01
N VAL A 465 -2.19 -20.22 10.08
CA VAL A 465 -1.53 -20.81 8.91
C VAL A 465 -2.57 -21.69 8.22
N SER A 466 -3.00 -21.29 7.03
CA SER A 466 -4.14 -21.90 6.35
C SER A 466 -3.70 -23.09 5.49
N PRO A 467 -4.30 -24.28 5.62
CA PRO A 467 -4.05 -25.37 4.67
C PRO A 467 -4.59 -24.95 3.30
N LEU A 468 -3.79 -25.18 2.25
CA LEU A 468 -4.16 -24.82 0.88
C LEU A 468 -5.09 -25.87 0.27
N THR A 469 -6.17 -25.41 -0.38
CA THR A 469 -7.02 -26.26 -1.24
C THR A 469 -6.63 -26.17 -2.71
N PHE A 470 -5.84 -25.16 -3.05
CA PHE A 470 -5.30 -24.95 -4.40
C PHE A 470 -3.79 -24.92 -4.37
N LEU A 471 -3.16 -25.49 -5.39
CA LEU A 471 -1.73 -25.36 -5.68
C LEU A 471 -1.60 -25.05 -7.18
N ASN A 472 -0.84 -24.01 -7.53
CA ASN A 472 -0.76 -23.52 -8.91
C ASN A 472 -2.15 -23.24 -9.52
N LYS A 473 -3.08 -22.70 -8.71
CA LYS A 473 -4.50 -22.44 -9.07
C LYS A 473 -5.36 -23.66 -9.44
N GLN A 474 -4.86 -24.87 -9.23
CA GLN A 474 -5.61 -26.10 -9.42
C GLN A 474 -5.90 -26.77 -8.08
N ALA A 475 -6.95 -27.60 -8.01
CA ALA A 475 -7.25 -28.35 -6.80
C ALA A 475 -6.04 -29.21 -6.39
N ILE A 476 -5.61 -29.08 -5.14
CA ILE A 476 -4.42 -29.76 -4.62
C ILE A 476 -4.61 -31.28 -4.65
N ARG A 477 -3.56 -32.01 -5.04
CA ARG A 477 -3.57 -33.48 -5.02
C ARG A 477 -3.24 -34.01 -3.62
N GLN A 478 -3.63 -35.24 -3.34
CA GLN A 478 -3.43 -35.86 -2.02
C GLN A 478 -1.95 -35.92 -1.59
N GLU A 479 -1.04 -36.26 -2.51
CA GLU A 479 0.41 -36.32 -2.25
C GLU A 479 0.99 -34.94 -1.94
N GLU A 480 0.56 -33.92 -2.69
CA GLU A 480 0.97 -32.52 -2.51
C GLU A 480 0.48 -31.97 -1.17
N ALA A 481 -0.78 -32.24 -0.83
CA ALA A 481 -1.38 -31.87 0.45
C ALA A 481 -0.64 -32.52 1.63
N THR A 482 -0.33 -33.82 1.53
CA THR A 482 0.43 -34.53 2.57
C THR A 482 1.80 -33.90 2.79
N LYS A 483 2.51 -33.53 1.72
CA LYS A 483 3.81 -32.87 1.81
C LYS A 483 3.72 -31.46 2.38
N LEU A 484 2.74 -30.67 1.94
CA LEU A 484 2.62 -29.26 2.31
C LEU A 484 2.03 -29.05 3.70
N HIS A 485 1.17 -29.95 4.17
CA HIS A 485 0.44 -29.82 5.43
C HIS A 485 1.06 -30.64 6.57
N GLY A 486 2.10 -31.43 6.32
CA GLY A 486 2.77 -32.27 7.32
C GLY A 486 3.61 -31.52 8.37
N GLY A 487 3.91 -30.24 8.14
CA GLY A 487 4.88 -29.48 8.94
C GLY A 487 6.33 -29.70 8.49
N PRO A 488 7.33 -29.15 9.21
CA PRO A 488 8.71 -29.18 8.78
C PRO A 488 9.31 -30.58 8.89
N PRO A 489 10.33 -30.91 8.06
CA PRO A 489 11.06 -32.17 8.18
C PRO A 489 11.57 -32.38 9.61
N LYS A 490 11.47 -33.61 10.11
CA LYS A 490 11.87 -33.99 11.48
C LYS A 490 11.12 -33.26 12.61
N ASN A 491 9.99 -32.59 12.33
CA ASN A 491 9.20 -31.81 13.31
C ASN A 491 10.02 -30.73 14.02
N SER A 492 11.09 -30.23 13.42
CA SER A 492 11.95 -29.20 14.01
C SER A 492 11.91 -27.91 13.21
N TYR A 493 11.42 -26.83 13.83
CA TYR A 493 11.36 -25.51 13.21
C TYR A 493 12.71 -24.77 13.25
N MET A 494 13.62 -25.14 14.15
CA MET A 494 14.98 -24.61 14.28
C MET A 494 15.96 -25.73 14.61
N GLU A 495 17.28 -25.48 14.50
CA GLU A 495 18.31 -26.43 14.97
C GLU A 495 18.28 -26.59 16.50
N GLN A 496 17.95 -25.51 17.21
CA GLN A 496 17.82 -25.52 18.66
C GLN A 496 16.45 -26.08 19.07
N SER A 497 16.45 -27.06 19.97
CA SER A 497 15.22 -27.61 20.57
C SER A 497 14.82 -26.84 21.83
N PHE A 498 13.52 -26.60 21.99
CA PHE A 498 12.93 -25.88 23.12
C PHE A 498 12.01 -26.76 23.99
N GLN A 499 12.04 -28.09 23.82
CA GLN A 499 11.15 -29.02 24.52
C GLN A 499 11.19 -28.90 26.05
N GLY A 500 12.33 -28.48 26.62
CA GLY A 500 12.48 -28.25 28.06
C GLY A 500 11.61 -27.11 28.63
N LEU A 501 11.03 -26.26 27.77
CA LEU A 501 10.17 -25.14 28.18
C LEU A 501 8.68 -25.50 28.24
N ASN A 502 8.25 -26.63 27.67
CA ASN A 502 6.84 -27.05 27.69
C ASN A 502 6.27 -27.16 29.12
N PRO A 503 6.96 -27.80 30.10
CA PRO A 503 6.46 -27.90 31.47
C PRO A 503 6.41 -26.54 32.19
N VAL A 504 7.31 -25.63 31.83
CA VAL A 504 7.42 -24.29 32.46
C VAL A 504 6.27 -23.38 32.00
N LEU A 505 5.81 -23.57 30.77
CA LEU A 505 4.81 -22.73 30.13
C LEU A 505 3.40 -23.33 30.15
N ASN A 506 3.22 -24.52 30.75
CA ASN A 506 1.98 -25.30 30.78
C ASN A 506 1.36 -25.48 29.38
N ILE A 507 2.17 -25.88 28.40
CA ILE A 507 1.76 -26.09 27.00
C ILE A 507 1.94 -27.54 26.58
#